data_AF-A0A293N0I2-F1
#
_entry.id   AF-A0A293N0I2-F1
#
_cell.length_a   1.000
_cell.length_b   1.000
_cell.length_c   1.000
_cell.angle_alpha   90.00
_cell.angle_beta   90.00
_cell.angle_gamma   90.00
#
_symmetry.space_group_name_H-M   'P 1'
#
loop_
_entity.id
_entity.type
_entity.pdbx_description
1 polymer ?
#
loop_
_entity_poly.entity_id
_entity_poly.type
_entity_poly.pdbx_seq_one_letter_code
_entity_poly.pdbx_strand_id
1 'polypeptide(L)'
;MRAICLPTYFFPDAIDLYEKKNLPKVIYCLHALSLYLFKLGKAPKMDDLLGKLQFTERDIEKVSKNLQSKADVQMPAFSQIGGLLAQETAADAAAVIAVNTAIDKSEPDLLLETLTAPRASLRGVREENATRYQEVLARAKKLKAENQSNRSKEPSYVPDVYDRMLSHAEIQGYILETNVNALLERINAAVEDGDVKTLPELILHPDLGLRDVVAENVEAYFQVLNKIRGEGESNGNTFMFSRSDLQVAVQLANEKVDEETQLENAIDVVTACLETCRPEDTLDALRDPVARLPPVYPLAACLYHDQLERIEPVL
;
A
#
# COMPACT_ATOMS: atom_id res chain seq x y z
N MET A 1 -13.73 2.45 -7.74
CA MET A 1 -13.42 3.36 -8.86
C MET A 1 -13.96 4.76 -8.64
N ARG A 2 -15.27 4.96 -8.42
CA ARG A 2 -15.83 6.29 -8.08
C ARG A 2 -15.27 6.88 -6.78
N ALA A 3 -15.15 6.07 -5.72
CA ALA A 3 -14.64 6.50 -4.42
C ALA A 3 -13.19 7.04 -4.45
N ILE A 4 -12.41 6.71 -5.48
CA ILE A 4 -11.03 7.20 -5.65
C ILE A 4 -10.93 8.27 -6.74
N CYS A 5 -12.06 8.76 -7.27
CA CYS A 5 -12.14 9.78 -8.33
C CYS A 5 -11.45 9.39 -9.65
N LEU A 6 -11.46 8.10 -10.02
CA LEU A 6 -11.04 7.70 -11.37
C LEU A 6 -12.04 8.28 -12.39
N PRO A 7 -11.59 8.90 -13.51
CA PRO A 7 -12.49 9.50 -14.48
C PRO A 7 -13.49 8.51 -15.09
N THR A 8 -14.73 8.94 -15.25
CA THR A 8 -15.85 8.06 -15.64
C THR A 8 -15.76 7.55 -17.06
N TYR A 9 -15.03 8.23 -17.95
CA TYR A 9 -14.84 7.77 -19.34
C TYR A 9 -14.03 6.47 -19.44
N PHE A 10 -13.30 6.08 -18.38
CA PHE A 10 -12.67 4.76 -18.30
C PHE A 10 -13.67 3.64 -17.97
N PHE A 11 -14.85 3.95 -17.43
CA PHE A 11 -15.70 2.92 -16.82
C PHE A 11 -16.43 2.09 -17.88
N PRO A 12 -16.40 0.75 -17.77
CA PRO A 12 -17.27 -0.12 -18.55
C PRO A 12 -18.70 -0.07 -18.00
N ASP A 13 -19.66 -0.44 -18.83
CA ASP A 13 -21.02 -0.71 -18.39
C ASP A 13 -21.10 -2.12 -17.77
N ALA A 14 -22.08 -2.36 -16.89
CA ALA A 14 -22.23 -3.67 -16.23
C ALA A 14 -22.39 -4.82 -17.25
N ILE A 15 -23.07 -4.55 -18.36
CA ILE A 15 -23.29 -5.50 -19.45
C ILE A 15 -22.00 -5.86 -20.19
N ASP A 16 -21.00 -4.97 -20.19
CA ASP A 16 -19.72 -5.20 -20.86
C ASP A 16 -18.97 -6.37 -20.24
N LEU A 17 -19.11 -6.56 -18.93
CA LEU A 17 -18.55 -7.67 -18.18
C LEU A 17 -19.52 -8.86 -18.10
N TYR A 18 -20.77 -8.62 -17.68
CA TYR A 18 -21.73 -9.69 -17.39
C TYR A 18 -22.07 -10.53 -18.63
N GLU A 19 -22.37 -9.87 -19.75
CA GLU A 19 -22.64 -10.54 -21.03
C GLU A 19 -21.39 -10.66 -21.91
N LYS A 20 -20.23 -10.23 -21.38
CA LYS A 20 -18.96 -10.13 -22.12
C LYS A 20 -19.12 -9.29 -23.39
N LYS A 21 -20.02 -8.30 -23.40
CA LYS A 21 -20.33 -7.49 -24.58
C LYS A 21 -19.11 -6.71 -25.07
N ASN A 22 -18.38 -6.07 -24.16
CA ASN A 22 -17.18 -5.27 -24.46
C ASN A 22 -16.08 -5.50 -23.41
N LEU A 23 -15.52 -6.72 -23.40
CA LEU A 23 -14.37 -7.03 -22.55
C LEU A 23 -13.15 -6.11 -22.78
N PRO A 24 -12.82 -5.66 -24.01
CA PRO A 24 -11.72 -4.71 -24.20
C PRO A 24 -11.84 -3.44 -23.35
N LYS A 25 -13.06 -2.88 -23.20
CA LYS A 25 -13.30 -1.72 -22.33
C LYS A 25 -13.11 -2.03 -20.85
N VAL A 26 -13.46 -3.24 -20.40
CA VAL A 26 -13.21 -3.70 -19.02
C VAL A 26 -11.70 -3.78 -18.75
N ILE A 27 -10.94 -4.41 -19.66
CA ILE A 27 -9.48 -4.50 -19.53
C ILE A 27 -8.85 -3.10 -19.57
N TYR A 28 -9.31 -2.23 -20.47
CA TYR A 28 -8.87 -0.82 -20.53
C TYR A 28 -9.07 -0.08 -19.21
N CYS A 29 -10.24 -0.27 -18.58
CA CYS A 29 -10.52 0.30 -17.26
C CYS A 29 -9.57 -0.22 -16.18
N LEU A 30 -9.21 -1.51 -16.21
CA LEU A 30 -8.25 -2.08 -15.26
C LEU A 30 -6.84 -1.51 -15.44
N HIS A 31 -6.40 -1.32 -16.69
CA HIS A 31 -5.12 -0.65 -16.98
C HIS A 31 -5.11 0.79 -16.46
N ALA A 32 -6.18 1.55 -16.69
CA ALA A 32 -6.31 2.91 -16.19
C ALA A 32 -6.35 2.97 -14.66
N LEU A 33 -7.09 2.05 -14.03
CA LEU A 33 -7.14 1.92 -12.58
C LEU A 33 -5.76 1.60 -11.99
N SER A 34 -5.02 0.67 -12.58
CA SER A 34 -3.68 0.29 -12.12
C SER A 34 -2.72 1.49 -12.16
N LEU A 35 -2.64 2.19 -13.30
CA LEU A 35 -1.78 3.38 -13.43
C LEU A 35 -2.21 4.50 -12.48
N TYR A 36 -3.51 4.67 -12.28
CA TYR A 36 -4.04 5.67 -11.36
C TYR A 36 -3.74 5.33 -9.89
N LEU A 37 -3.84 4.07 -9.48
CA LEU A 37 -3.44 3.63 -8.14
C LEU A 37 -1.93 3.75 -7.92
N PHE A 38 -1.13 3.48 -8.94
CA PHE A 38 0.31 3.71 -8.92
C PHE A 38 0.63 5.19 -8.71
N LYS A 39 0.00 6.09 -9.49
CA LYS A 39 0.09 7.54 -9.28
C LYS A 39 -0.27 7.96 -7.84
N LEU A 40 -1.22 7.28 -7.20
CA LEU A 40 -1.62 7.56 -5.83
C LEU A 40 -0.72 6.88 -4.77
N GLY A 41 0.30 6.12 -5.16
CA GLY A 41 1.16 5.36 -4.23
C GLY A 41 0.43 4.22 -3.51
N LYS A 42 -0.65 3.69 -4.10
CA LYS A 42 -1.50 2.64 -3.50
C LYS A 42 -1.29 1.25 -4.08
N ALA A 43 -0.62 1.14 -5.23
CA ALA A 43 -0.32 -0.11 -5.90
C ALA A 43 1.00 0.03 -6.66
N PRO A 44 1.74 -1.07 -6.89
CA PRO A 44 2.93 -1.06 -7.74
C PRO A 44 2.58 -0.79 -9.21
N LYS A 45 3.57 -0.40 -10.01
CA LYS A 45 3.39 -0.23 -11.46
C LYS A 45 3.19 -1.59 -12.13
N MET A 46 2.19 -1.68 -13.01
CA MET A 46 2.00 -2.86 -13.84
C MET A 46 3.04 -2.89 -14.98
N ASP A 47 3.60 -4.08 -15.23
CA ASP A 47 4.60 -4.29 -16.28
C ASP A 47 4.00 -4.24 -17.69
N ASP A 48 4.83 -3.78 -18.63
CA ASP A 48 4.56 -3.94 -20.06
C ASP A 48 5.18 -5.24 -20.56
N LEU A 49 4.31 -6.17 -20.96
CA LEU A 49 4.68 -7.50 -21.44
C LEU A 49 4.62 -7.64 -22.96
N LEU A 50 4.34 -6.55 -23.70
CA LEU A 50 4.27 -6.61 -25.15
C LEU A 50 5.63 -6.99 -25.75
N GLY A 51 5.62 -8.04 -26.58
CA GLY A 51 6.84 -8.61 -27.18
C GLY A 51 7.71 -9.44 -26.21
N LYS A 52 7.30 -9.59 -24.95
CA LYS A 52 7.97 -10.42 -23.94
C LYS A 52 7.23 -11.74 -23.71
N LEU A 53 5.90 -11.70 -23.79
CA LEU A 53 5.06 -12.89 -23.69
C LEU A 53 4.74 -13.46 -25.07
N GLN A 54 4.67 -14.78 -25.18
CA GLN A 54 4.24 -15.48 -26.39
C GLN A 54 2.93 -16.23 -26.13
N PHE A 55 2.01 -16.14 -27.08
CA PHE A 55 0.76 -16.91 -27.09
C PHE A 55 0.80 -17.91 -28.25
N THR A 56 0.03 -19.00 -28.15
CA THR A 56 -0.10 -19.94 -29.26
C THR A 56 -0.90 -19.30 -30.40
N GLU A 57 -0.62 -19.68 -31.65
CA GLU A 57 -1.37 -19.20 -32.81
C GLU A 57 -2.88 -19.46 -32.66
N ARG A 58 -3.25 -20.62 -32.10
CA ARG A 58 -4.65 -20.99 -31.81
C ARG A 58 -5.33 -20.00 -30.88
N ASP A 59 -4.64 -19.54 -29.84
CA ASP A 59 -5.19 -18.56 -28.89
C ASP A 59 -5.38 -17.20 -29.56
N ILE A 60 -4.39 -16.77 -30.37
CA ILE A 60 -4.45 -15.50 -31.11
C ILE A 60 -5.60 -15.50 -32.11
N GLU A 61 -5.77 -16.58 -32.88
CA GLU A 61 -6.87 -16.73 -33.85
C GLU A 61 -8.23 -16.73 -33.15
N LYS A 62 -8.35 -17.44 -32.02
CA LYS A 62 -9.59 -17.49 -31.24
C LYS A 62 -10.00 -16.11 -30.73
N VAL A 63 -9.06 -15.34 -30.19
CA VAL A 63 -9.31 -13.97 -29.70
C VAL A 63 -9.61 -13.04 -30.87
N SER A 64 -8.84 -13.11 -31.95
CA SER A 64 -9.05 -12.27 -33.15
C SER A 64 -10.43 -12.49 -33.76
N LYS A 65 -10.85 -13.75 -33.90
CA LYS A 65 -12.20 -14.08 -34.39
C LYS A 65 -13.29 -13.59 -33.43
N ASN A 66 -13.08 -13.66 -32.13
CA ASN A 66 -14.03 -13.14 -31.15
C ASN A 66 -14.21 -11.61 -31.29
N LEU A 67 -13.10 -10.89 -31.43
CA LEU A 67 -13.12 -9.44 -31.64
C LEU A 67 -13.80 -9.06 -32.96
N GLN A 68 -13.47 -9.74 -34.06
CA GLN A 68 -14.09 -9.49 -35.37
C GLN A 68 -15.59 -9.84 -35.40
N SER A 69 -16.02 -10.86 -34.65
CA SER A 69 -17.43 -11.26 -34.59
C SER A 69 -18.35 -10.23 -33.93
N LYS A 70 -17.79 -9.24 -33.23
CA LYS A 70 -18.51 -8.18 -32.52
C LYS A 70 -18.23 -6.83 -33.19
N ALA A 71 -18.88 -6.58 -34.33
CA ALA A 71 -18.66 -5.40 -35.17
C ALA A 71 -18.81 -4.04 -34.43
N ASP A 72 -19.59 -3.99 -33.35
CA ASP A 72 -19.84 -2.77 -32.57
C ASP A 72 -18.79 -2.50 -31.46
N VAL A 73 -17.78 -3.37 -31.29
CA VAL A 73 -16.76 -3.22 -30.24
C VAL A 73 -15.51 -2.55 -30.80
N GLN A 74 -15.33 -1.27 -30.47
CA GLN A 74 -14.09 -0.55 -30.77
C GLN A 74 -12.97 -0.88 -29.79
N MET A 75 -11.75 -1.04 -30.30
CA MET A 75 -10.56 -1.29 -29.48
C MET A 75 -10.09 0.01 -28.81
N PRO A 76 -10.00 0.06 -27.47
CA PRO A 76 -9.51 1.25 -26.77
C PRO A 76 -8.02 1.52 -27.00
N ALA A 77 -7.61 2.79 -26.94
CA ALA A 77 -6.22 3.20 -27.09
C ALA A 77 -5.42 3.01 -25.78
N PHE A 78 -4.98 1.77 -25.50
CA PHE A 78 -4.23 1.43 -24.28
C PHE A 78 -2.93 2.23 -24.09
N SER A 79 -2.26 2.62 -25.18
CA SER A 79 -1.02 3.41 -25.13
C SER A 79 -1.23 4.82 -24.57
N GLN A 80 -2.42 5.40 -24.77
CA GLN A 80 -2.71 6.81 -24.45
C GLN A 80 -3.24 7.02 -23.03
N ILE A 81 -3.43 5.96 -22.23
CA ILE A 81 -3.95 6.05 -20.86
C ILE A 81 -3.11 7.01 -20.01
N GLY A 82 -1.78 6.97 -20.14
CA GLY A 82 -0.88 7.85 -19.40
C GLY A 82 -1.07 9.33 -19.76
N GLY A 83 -1.23 9.65 -21.05
CA GLY A 83 -1.52 11.00 -21.53
C GLY A 83 -2.88 11.50 -21.05
N LEU A 84 -3.91 10.66 -21.14
CA LEU A 84 -5.27 10.99 -20.66
C LEU A 84 -5.30 11.26 -19.16
N LEU A 85 -4.60 10.46 -18.35
CA LEU A 85 -4.50 10.67 -16.90
C LEU A 85 -3.63 11.88 -16.52
N ALA A 86 -2.72 12.30 -17.41
CA ALA A 86 -1.91 13.50 -17.22
C ALA A 86 -2.71 14.78 -17.52
N GLN A 87 -3.62 14.76 -18.50
CA GLN A 87 -4.49 15.89 -18.84
C GLN A 87 -5.44 16.29 -17.69
N GLU A 88 -5.82 15.33 -16.84
CA GLU A 88 -6.64 15.57 -15.64
C GLU A 88 -5.86 16.22 -14.48
N THR A 89 -4.56 16.48 -14.65
CA THR A 89 -3.73 17.08 -13.61
C THR A 89 -3.61 18.58 -13.79
N ALA A 90 -3.50 19.30 -12.67
CA ALA A 90 -3.17 20.72 -12.68
C ALA A 90 -1.69 20.99 -13.08
N ALA A 91 -0.93 19.95 -13.40
CA ALA A 91 0.48 20.08 -13.74
C ALA A 91 0.64 20.72 -15.10
N ASP A 92 1.62 21.62 -15.20
CA ASP A 92 2.01 22.22 -16.46
C ASP A 92 2.77 21.19 -17.30
N ALA A 93 2.36 20.98 -18.55
CA ALA A 93 3.06 20.12 -19.49
C ALA A 93 4.54 20.54 -19.65
N ALA A 94 4.84 21.85 -19.58
CA ALA A 94 6.21 22.34 -19.60
C ALA A 94 7.03 21.89 -18.38
N ALA A 95 6.41 21.79 -17.21
CA ALA A 95 7.08 21.30 -16.00
C ALA A 95 7.39 19.79 -16.11
N VAL A 96 6.47 18.99 -16.65
CA VAL A 96 6.70 17.56 -16.90
C VAL A 96 7.83 17.35 -17.93
N ILE A 97 7.89 18.19 -18.95
CA ILE A 97 8.99 18.19 -19.92
C ILE A 97 10.32 18.54 -19.23
N ALA A 98 10.34 19.60 -18.40
CA ALA A 98 11.54 20.01 -17.67
C ALA A 98 12.08 18.89 -16.77
N VAL A 99 11.22 18.19 -16.03
CA VAL A 99 11.60 17.02 -15.21
C VAL A 99 12.22 15.93 -16.09
N ASN A 100 11.59 15.59 -17.22
CA ASN A 100 12.14 14.60 -18.14
C ASN A 100 13.51 14.99 -18.72
N THR A 101 13.72 16.28 -18.98
CA THR A 101 15.02 16.82 -19.42
C THR A 101 16.06 16.80 -18.31
N ALA A 102 15.68 17.09 -17.06
CA ALA A 102 16.57 16.98 -15.92
C ALA A 102 17.04 15.54 -15.68
N ILE A 103 16.14 14.56 -15.83
CA ILE A 103 16.49 13.13 -15.78
C ILE A 103 17.56 12.79 -16.81
N ASP A 104 17.46 13.31 -18.05
CA ASP A 104 18.44 13.03 -19.11
C ASP A 104 19.82 13.62 -18.82
N LYS A 105 19.86 14.79 -18.17
CA LYS A 105 21.11 15.43 -17.76
C LYS A 105 21.84 14.66 -16.65
N SER A 106 21.16 13.74 -15.97
CA SER A 106 21.72 12.92 -14.90
C SER A 106 22.30 13.75 -13.74
N GLU A 107 21.65 14.87 -13.43
CA GLU A 107 22.04 15.80 -12.36
C GLU A 107 20.96 15.77 -11.26
N PRO A 108 21.21 15.11 -10.10
CA PRO A 108 20.20 14.95 -9.05
C PRO A 108 19.68 16.28 -8.48
N ASP A 109 20.54 17.29 -8.34
CA ASP A 109 20.16 18.60 -7.78
C ASP A 109 19.22 19.36 -8.72
N LEU A 110 19.53 19.35 -10.02
CA LEU A 110 18.66 19.92 -11.04
C LEU A 110 17.33 19.17 -11.13
N LEU A 111 17.36 17.84 -11.03
CA LEU A 111 16.14 17.05 -10.98
C LEU A 111 15.30 17.45 -9.78
N LEU A 112 15.88 17.56 -8.58
CA LEU A 112 15.18 17.97 -7.38
C LEU A 112 14.54 19.37 -7.52
N GLU A 113 15.24 20.34 -8.11
CA GLU A 113 14.68 21.66 -8.43
C GLU A 113 13.44 21.56 -9.32
N THR A 114 13.49 20.73 -10.38
CA THR A 114 12.35 20.55 -11.27
C THR A 114 11.19 19.77 -10.64
N LEU A 115 11.47 18.83 -9.74
CA LEU A 115 10.44 18.04 -9.03
C LEU A 115 9.71 18.87 -7.98
N THR A 116 10.43 19.77 -7.30
CA THR A 116 9.87 20.66 -6.26
C THR A 116 9.17 21.89 -6.82
N ALA A 117 9.33 22.16 -8.13
CA ALA A 117 8.67 23.27 -8.80
C ALA A 117 7.13 23.19 -8.61
N PRO A 118 6.46 24.26 -8.13
CA PRO A 118 5.02 24.25 -7.89
C PRO A 118 4.19 23.86 -9.12
N ARG A 119 4.67 24.22 -10.32
CA ARG A 119 4.03 23.91 -11.60
C ARG A 119 4.08 22.42 -11.96
N ALA A 120 5.01 21.65 -11.38
CA ALA A 120 5.04 20.20 -11.55
C ALA A 120 3.87 19.51 -10.82
N SER A 121 3.26 20.16 -9.82
CA SER A 121 2.14 19.63 -9.03
C SER A 121 2.40 18.21 -8.52
N LEU A 122 3.64 17.93 -8.13
CA LEU A 122 4.07 16.66 -7.55
C LEU A 122 3.93 16.70 -6.03
N ARG A 123 3.64 15.55 -5.43
CA ARG A 123 3.47 15.38 -3.99
C ARG A 123 4.52 14.41 -3.44
N GLY A 124 4.92 14.62 -2.20
CA GLY A 124 5.86 13.75 -1.51
C GLY A 124 7.28 13.81 -2.08
N VAL A 125 7.71 14.94 -2.66
CA VAL A 125 9.11 15.08 -3.05
C VAL A 125 9.95 15.29 -1.78
N ARG A 126 10.96 14.44 -1.57
CA ARG A 126 11.87 14.46 -0.41
C ARG A 126 13.30 14.69 -0.90
N GLU A 127 13.96 15.70 -0.35
CA GLU A 127 15.32 16.08 -0.77
C GLU A 127 16.34 14.96 -0.52
N GLU A 128 16.19 14.23 0.58
CA GLU A 128 17.02 13.07 0.94
C GLU A 128 17.01 11.93 -0.09
N ASN A 129 16.01 11.88 -0.97
CA ASN A 129 15.86 10.86 -2.00
C ASN A 129 16.29 11.33 -3.40
N ALA A 130 16.90 12.51 -3.55
CA ALA A 130 17.24 13.08 -4.87
C ALA A 130 18.03 12.12 -5.78
N THR A 131 19.05 11.45 -5.24
CA THR A 131 19.86 10.46 -5.96
C THR A 131 19.04 9.23 -6.35
N ARG A 132 18.23 8.71 -5.43
CA ARG A 132 17.33 7.57 -5.67
C ARG A 132 16.28 7.89 -6.74
N TYR A 133 15.69 9.09 -6.71
CA TYR A 133 14.76 9.53 -7.75
C TYR A 133 15.44 9.55 -9.12
N GLN A 134 16.65 10.09 -9.21
CA GLN A 134 17.41 10.14 -10.45
C GLN A 134 17.64 8.74 -11.02
N GLU A 135 18.06 7.78 -10.20
CA GLU A 135 18.28 6.40 -10.61
C GLU A 135 16.99 5.70 -11.06
N VAL A 136 15.94 5.76 -10.25
CA VAL A 136 14.65 5.09 -10.51
C VAL A 136 13.98 5.67 -11.76
N LEU A 137 13.93 6.99 -11.89
CA LEU A 137 13.30 7.65 -13.03
C LEU A 137 14.10 7.44 -14.32
N ALA A 138 15.43 7.46 -14.27
CA ALA A 138 16.26 7.13 -15.43
C ALA A 138 16.05 5.69 -15.90
N ARG A 139 16.02 4.73 -14.96
CA ARG A 139 15.71 3.32 -15.26
C ARG A 139 14.33 3.16 -15.86
N ALA A 140 13.32 3.83 -15.29
CA ALA A 140 11.95 3.82 -15.80
C ALA A 140 11.85 4.36 -17.22
N LYS A 141 12.56 5.47 -17.51
CA LYS A 141 12.58 6.09 -18.84
C LYS A 141 13.26 5.18 -19.88
N LYS A 142 14.37 4.53 -19.50
CA LYS A 142 15.04 3.53 -20.34
C LYS A 142 14.11 2.35 -20.67
N LEU A 143 13.48 1.77 -19.66
CA LEU A 143 12.52 0.67 -19.83
C LEU A 143 11.35 1.07 -20.74
N LYS A 144 10.87 2.31 -20.61
CA LYS A 144 9.79 2.82 -21.45
C LYS A 144 10.20 2.94 -22.92
N ALA A 145 11.41 3.43 -23.19
CA ALA A 145 11.96 3.48 -24.54
C ALA A 145 12.14 2.08 -25.16
N GLU A 146 12.55 1.08 -24.36
CA GLU A 146 12.64 -0.32 -24.79
C GLU A 146 11.26 -0.88 -25.14
N ASN A 147 10.26 -0.66 -24.27
CA ASN A 147 8.89 -1.10 -24.51
C ASN A 147 8.27 -0.42 -25.74
N GLN A 148 8.59 0.85 -25.98
CA GLN A 148 8.17 1.56 -27.20
C GLN A 148 8.73 0.92 -28.47
N SER A 149 9.98 0.47 -28.47
CA SER A 149 10.59 -0.22 -29.62
C SER A 149 9.84 -1.51 -29.99
N ASN A 150 9.25 -2.19 -29.00
CA ASN A 150 8.38 -3.34 -29.26
C ASN A 150 7.02 -2.89 -29.83
N ARG A 151 6.40 -1.86 -29.24
CA ARG A 151 5.10 -1.32 -29.68
C ARG A 151 5.13 -0.75 -31.09
N SER A 152 6.22 -0.09 -31.50
CA SER A 152 6.32 0.54 -32.83
C SER A 152 6.32 -0.47 -33.99
N LYS A 153 6.44 -1.76 -33.70
CA LYS A 153 6.33 -2.85 -34.69
C LYS A 153 4.88 -3.23 -34.96
N GLU A 154 3.94 -2.81 -34.09
CA GLU A 154 2.51 -3.10 -34.26
C GLU A 154 1.89 -2.18 -35.31
N PRO A 155 1.10 -2.72 -36.27
CA PRO A 155 0.44 -1.91 -37.31
C PRO A 155 -0.54 -0.87 -36.77
N SER A 156 -1.10 -1.09 -35.57
CA SER A 156 -2.06 -0.20 -34.90
C SER A 156 -1.39 0.87 -34.02
N TYR A 157 -0.05 0.96 -34.03
CA TYR A 157 0.68 1.91 -33.21
C TYR A 157 0.41 3.36 -33.63
N VAL A 158 0.07 4.19 -32.64
CA VAL A 158 -0.10 5.63 -32.78
C VAL A 158 0.92 6.32 -31.87
N PRO A 159 1.81 7.18 -32.41
CA PRO A 159 2.78 7.91 -31.60
C PRO A 159 2.11 8.80 -30.54
N ASP A 160 2.65 8.77 -29.34
CA ASP A 160 2.25 9.61 -28.20
C ASP A 160 3.47 10.38 -27.66
N VAL A 161 3.27 11.62 -27.19
CA VAL A 161 4.35 12.46 -26.63
C VAL A 161 5.03 11.76 -25.45
N TYR A 162 4.30 10.97 -24.69
CA TYR A 162 4.80 10.22 -23.55
C TYR A 162 5.32 8.82 -23.92
N ASP A 163 5.54 8.52 -25.19
CA ASP A 163 6.13 7.23 -25.58
C ASP A 163 7.55 7.03 -25.05
N ARG A 164 8.33 8.10 -25.01
CA ARG A 164 9.71 8.12 -24.48
C ARG A 164 9.88 8.97 -23.23
N MET A 165 8.84 9.71 -22.87
CA MET A 165 8.82 10.56 -21.68
C MET A 165 7.96 9.91 -20.61
N LEU A 166 8.36 10.06 -19.36
CA LEU A 166 7.49 9.71 -18.24
C LEU A 166 6.35 10.73 -18.19
N SER A 167 5.12 10.24 -18.08
CA SER A 167 3.94 11.07 -17.82
C SER A 167 3.95 11.57 -16.38
N HIS A 168 3.16 12.62 -16.09
CA HIS A 168 2.98 13.11 -14.71
C HIS A 168 2.59 11.98 -13.75
N ALA A 169 1.66 11.13 -14.16
CA ALA A 169 1.17 10.00 -13.37
C ALA A 169 2.28 9.01 -13.00
N GLU A 170 3.19 8.73 -13.95
CA GLU A 170 4.31 7.83 -13.70
C GLU A 170 5.35 8.46 -12.80
N ILE A 171 5.72 9.73 -13.05
CA ILE A 171 6.68 10.47 -12.21
C ILE A 171 6.18 10.51 -10.77
N GLN A 172 4.91 10.88 -10.56
CA GLN A 172 4.30 10.92 -9.24
C GLN A 172 4.32 9.56 -8.55
N GLY A 173 4.00 8.48 -9.27
CA GLY A 173 4.00 7.12 -8.72
C GLY A 173 5.41 6.67 -8.31
N TYR A 174 6.41 6.91 -9.16
CA TYR A 174 7.80 6.57 -8.85
C TYR A 174 8.36 7.35 -7.65
N ILE A 175 7.99 8.61 -7.48
CA ILE A 175 8.39 9.40 -6.30
C ILE A 175 7.86 8.75 -5.02
N LEU A 176 6.56 8.45 -4.97
CA LEU A 176 5.94 7.84 -3.79
C LEU A 176 6.50 6.43 -3.53
N GLU A 177 6.66 5.62 -4.57
CA GLU A 177 7.26 4.29 -4.47
C GLU A 177 8.70 4.37 -3.94
N THR A 178 9.50 5.31 -4.44
CA THR A 178 10.89 5.51 -3.98
C THR A 178 10.94 5.89 -2.50
N ASN A 179 10.03 6.75 -2.03
CA ASN A 179 9.96 7.12 -0.62
C ASN A 179 9.60 5.94 0.27
N VAL A 180 8.58 5.17 -0.13
CA VAL A 180 8.17 3.98 0.60
C VAL A 180 9.32 2.99 0.65
N ASN A 181 10.00 2.73 -0.46
CA ASN A 181 11.15 1.82 -0.49
C ASN A 181 12.30 2.29 0.40
N ALA A 182 12.64 3.57 0.37
CA ALA A 182 13.67 4.13 1.26
C ALA A 182 13.30 3.97 2.75
N LEU A 183 12.03 4.15 3.11
CA LEU A 183 11.55 3.92 4.48
C LEU A 183 11.55 2.44 4.85
N LEU A 184 11.15 1.56 3.94
CA LEU A 184 11.21 0.11 4.17
C LEU A 184 12.65 -0.35 4.38
N GLU A 185 13.61 0.11 3.59
CA GLU A 185 15.03 -0.18 3.80
C GLU A 185 15.51 0.26 5.18
N ARG A 186 15.14 1.48 5.61
CA ARG A 186 15.49 2.00 6.95
C ARG A 186 14.82 1.21 8.07
N ILE A 187 13.57 0.79 7.91
CA ILE A 187 12.86 -0.02 8.91
C ILE A 187 13.47 -1.42 9.00
N ASN A 188 13.79 -2.05 7.87
CA ASN A 188 14.47 -3.34 7.87
C ASN A 188 15.79 -3.25 8.64
N ALA A 189 16.61 -2.23 8.37
CA ALA A 189 17.86 -1.99 9.08
C ALA A 189 17.64 -1.74 10.58
N ALA A 190 16.68 -0.89 10.96
CA ALA A 190 16.39 -0.63 12.38
C ALA A 190 15.94 -1.89 13.13
N VAL A 191 15.13 -2.75 12.50
CA VAL A 191 14.71 -4.03 13.09
C VAL A 191 15.88 -5.03 13.16
N GLU A 192 16.82 -5.00 12.21
CA GLU A 192 18.07 -5.80 12.22
C GLU A 192 19.03 -5.40 13.32
N ASP A 193 19.24 -4.10 13.48
CA ASP A 193 20.17 -3.56 14.47
C ASP A 193 19.60 -3.56 15.90
N GLY A 194 18.33 -3.93 16.08
CA GLY A 194 17.71 -3.87 17.40
C GLY A 194 17.27 -2.44 17.81
N ASP A 195 17.23 -1.50 16.87
CA ASP A 195 17.02 -0.08 17.14
C ASP A 195 15.53 0.27 17.27
N VAL A 196 15.02 0.05 18.49
CA VAL A 196 13.64 0.41 18.85
C VAL A 196 13.43 1.94 18.87
N LYS A 197 14.50 2.74 18.99
CA LYS A 197 14.38 4.20 19.19
C LYS A 197 14.02 4.95 17.92
N THR A 198 14.52 4.49 16.77
CA THR A 198 14.24 5.12 15.47
C THR A 198 12.93 4.60 14.84
N LEU A 199 12.44 3.44 15.26
CA LEU A 199 11.23 2.83 14.74
C LEU A 199 9.97 3.71 14.80
N PRO A 200 9.66 4.46 15.90
CA PRO A 200 8.49 5.33 15.95
C PRO A 200 8.47 6.34 14.81
N GLU A 201 9.59 7.04 14.60
CA GLU A 201 9.71 8.07 13.55
C GLU A 201 9.51 7.49 12.16
N LEU A 202 9.99 6.26 11.93
CA LEU A 202 9.88 5.58 10.65
C LEU A 202 8.45 5.05 10.39
N ILE A 203 7.84 4.36 11.36
CA ILE A 203 6.49 3.77 11.20
C ILE A 203 5.42 4.85 11.10
N LEU A 204 5.56 5.96 11.83
CA LEU A 204 4.63 7.09 11.76
C LEU A 204 4.80 7.93 10.48
N HIS A 205 5.81 7.65 9.66
CA HIS A 205 6.09 8.48 8.49
C HIS A 205 4.93 8.43 7.48
N PRO A 206 4.41 9.60 7.05
CA PRO A 206 3.17 9.68 6.25
C PRO A 206 3.28 8.98 4.89
N ASP A 207 4.48 8.88 4.33
CA ASP A 207 4.69 8.27 3.02
C ASP A 207 4.42 6.74 3.04
N LEU A 208 4.51 6.06 4.20
CA LEU A 208 4.11 4.67 4.33
C LEU A 208 2.59 4.48 4.23
N GLY A 209 1.82 5.49 4.63
CA GLY A 209 0.35 5.45 4.65
C GLY A 209 -0.21 4.28 5.46
N LEU A 210 0.43 3.93 6.58
CA LEU A 210 -0.09 2.95 7.53
C LEU A 210 -1.33 3.51 8.22
N ARG A 211 -2.26 2.63 8.56
CA ARG A 211 -3.49 2.96 9.28
C ARG A 211 -3.41 2.47 10.71
N ASP A 212 -4.10 3.21 11.58
CA ASP A 212 -4.29 2.85 12.99
C ASP A 212 -2.97 2.72 13.76
N VAL A 213 -1.94 3.48 13.38
CA VAL A 213 -0.67 3.51 14.13
C VAL A 213 -0.86 4.29 15.43
N VAL A 214 -0.54 3.66 16.55
CA VAL A 214 -0.57 4.18 17.91
C VAL A 214 0.88 4.36 18.38
N ALA A 215 1.27 5.58 18.75
CA ALA A 215 2.67 5.92 19.03
C ALA A 215 3.20 5.21 20.29
N GLU A 216 2.31 4.88 21.21
CA GLU A 216 2.61 4.20 22.47
C GLU A 216 2.91 2.71 22.25
N ASN A 217 2.42 2.12 21.16
CA ASN A 217 2.50 0.67 20.90
C ASN A 217 3.78 0.24 20.15
N VAL A 218 4.79 1.10 20.07
CA VAL A 218 6.02 0.85 19.28
C VAL A 218 6.75 -0.41 19.73
N GLU A 219 6.83 -0.67 21.03
CA GLU A 219 7.50 -1.88 21.53
C GLU A 219 6.78 -3.15 21.05
N ALA A 220 5.44 -3.13 21.03
CA ALA A 220 4.64 -4.23 20.51
C ALA A 220 4.83 -4.38 18.99
N TYR A 221 4.90 -3.26 18.22
CA TYR A 221 5.23 -3.30 16.80
C TYR A 221 6.58 -3.98 16.56
N PHE A 222 7.60 -3.60 17.33
CA PHE A 222 8.94 -4.16 17.21
C PHE A 222 8.97 -5.67 17.49
N GLN A 223 8.24 -6.15 18.50
CA GLN A 223 8.13 -7.58 18.81
C GLN A 223 7.48 -8.36 17.66
N VAL A 224 6.36 -7.84 17.12
CA VAL A 224 5.65 -8.51 16.02
C VAL A 224 6.48 -8.49 14.73
N LEU A 225 7.17 -7.39 14.43
CA LEU A 225 8.06 -7.30 13.26
C LEU A 225 9.21 -8.31 13.34
N ASN A 226 9.83 -8.47 14.51
CA ASN A 226 10.86 -9.50 14.70
C ASN A 226 10.34 -10.91 14.48
N LYS A 227 9.10 -11.19 14.92
CA LYS A 227 8.46 -12.48 14.68
C LYS A 227 8.23 -12.73 13.20
N ILE A 228 7.63 -11.75 12.49
CA ILE A 228 7.40 -11.82 11.04
C ILE A 228 8.71 -12.05 10.29
N ARG A 229 9.77 -11.34 10.66
CA ARG A 229 11.09 -11.53 10.06
C ARG A 229 11.66 -12.92 10.33
N GLY A 230 11.63 -13.41 11.58
CA GLY A 230 12.16 -14.73 11.92
C GLY A 230 11.47 -15.87 11.14
N GLU A 231 10.16 -15.74 10.92
CA GLU A 231 9.40 -16.65 10.05
C GLU A 231 9.81 -16.51 8.57
N GLY A 232 10.13 -15.29 8.12
CA GLY A 232 10.59 -15.00 6.77
C GLY A 232 12.01 -15.50 6.46
N GLU A 233 12.95 -15.31 7.38
CA GLU A 233 14.37 -15.70 7.26
C GLU A 233 14.56 -17.23 7.30
N SER A 234 13.65 -17.94 7.98
CA SER A 234 13.62 -19.41 8.01
C SER A 234 13.50 -20.03 6.60
N ASN A 235 13.12 -19.23 5.59
CA ASN A 235 13.02 -19.65 4.19
C ASN A 235 14.34 -19.48 3.39
N GLY A 236 15.43 -19.04 4.02
CA GLY A 236 16.78 -19.00 3.42
C GLY A 236 17.02 -17.85 2.42
N ASN A 237 16.11 -16.88 2.32
CA ASN A 237 16.24 -15.70 1.47
C ASN A 237 16.42 -14.43 2.31
N THR A 238 17.09 -13.42 1.75
CA THR A 238 17.11 -12.04 2.28
C THR A 238 15.67 -11.55 2.44
N PHE A 239 15.23 -11.43 3.69
CA PHE A 239 13.90 -10.95 4.01
C PHE A 239 13.85 -9.42 3.91
N MET A 240 12.81 -8.88 3.29
CA MET A 240 12.53 -7.44 3.25
C MET A 240 11.05 -7.23 3.54
N PHE A 241 10.76 -6.40 4.55
CA PHE A 241 9.38 -6.00 4.83
C PHE A 241 8.75 -5.30 3.61
N SER A 242 7.56 -5.74 3.25
CA SER A 242 6.63 -4.99 2.42
C SER A 242 5.79 -4.04 3.29
N ARG A 243 5.18 -3.02 2.67
CA ARG A 243 4.20 -2.16 3.36
C ARG A 243 3.05 -2.98 3.97
N SER A 244 2.62 -4.05 3.32
CA SER A 244 1.59 -4.96 3.85
C SER A 244 2.03 -5.63 5.15
N ASP A 245 3.29 -6.08 5.22
CA ASP A 245 3.82 -6.72 6.43
C ASP A 245 3.82 -5.74 7.60
N LEU A 246 4.21 -4.48 7.37
CA LEU A 246 4.14 -3.43 8.39
C LEU A 246 2.69 -3.18 8.85
N GLN A 247 1.73 -3.16 7.93
CA GLN A 247 0.32 -2.96 8.29
C GLN A 247 -0.23 -4.13 9.13
N VAL A 248 0.16 -5.37 8.80
CA VAL A 248 -0.18 -6.56 9.60
C VAL A 248 0.46 -6.48 10.97
N ALA A 249 1.72 -6.06 11.06
CA ALA A 249 2.41 -5.90 12.34
C ALA A 249 1.71 -4.88 13.25
N VAL A 250 1.32 -3.73 12.70
CA VAL A 250 0.57 -2.70 13.43
C VAL A 250 -0.77 -3.25 13.93
N GLN A 251 -1.53 -3.94 13.07
CA GLN A 251 -2.83 -4.49 13.44
C GLN A 251 -2.72 -5.51 14.57
N LEU A 252 -1.82 -6.50 14.43
CA LEU A 252 -1.66 -7.56 15.42
C LEU A 252 -1.13 -7.04 16.76
N ALA A 253 -0.22 -6.07 16.73
CA ALA A 253 0.32 -5.47 17.93
C ALA A 253 -0.73 -4.63 18.67
N ASN A 254 -1.52 -3.83 17.94
CA ASN A 254 -2.59 -3.05 18.57
C ASN A 254 -3.65 -3.95 19.18
N GLU A 255 -4.10 -4.98 18.45
CA GLU A 255 -5.04 -5.96 18.98
C GLU A 255 -4.49 -6.59 20.26
N LYS A 256 -3.22 -7.02 20.26
CA LYS A 256 -2.58 -7.58 21.44
C LYS A 256 -2.53 -6.59 22.62
N VAL A 257 -2.12 -5.35 22.39
CA VAL A 257 -2.01 -4.33 23.45
C VAL A 257 -3.40 -3.97 23.99
N ASP A 258 -4.40 -3.84 23.12
CA ASP A 258 -5.78 -3.58 23.52
C ASP A 258 -6.32 -4.72 24.39
N GLU A 259 -6.00 -5.98 24.06
CA GLU A 259 -6.36 -7.15 24.87
C GLU A 259 -5.68 -7.16 26.24
N GLU A 260 -4.38 -6.87 26.30
CA GLU A 260 -3.62 -6.80 27.56
C GLU A 260 -4.15 -5.67 28.46
N THR A 261 -4.38 -4.48 27.89
CA THR A 261 -4.94 -3.32 28.59
C THR A 261 -6.35 -3.60 29.11
N GLN A 262 -7.18 -4.27 28.30
CA GLN A 262 -8.52 -4.68 28.72
C GLN A 262 -8.49 -5.65 29.90
N LEU A 263 -7.55 -6.60 29.90
CA LEU A 263 -7.38 -7.54 30.99
C LEU A 263 -6.88 -6.86 32.27
N GLU A 264 -5.92 -5.94 32.16
CA GLU A 264 -5.44 -5.14 33.29
C GLU A 264 -6.58 -4.33 33.93
N ASN A 265 -7.38 -3.63 33.11
CA ASN A 265 -8.55 -2.90 33.61
C ASN A 265 -9.58 -3.83 34.29
N ALA A 266 -9.77 -5.05 33.78
CA ALA A 266 -10.67 -6.02 34.41
C ALA A 266 -10.15 -6.46 35.79
N ILE A 267 -8.84 -6.62 35.94
CA ILE A 267 -8.21 -6.92 37.25
C ILE A 267 -8.44 -5.73 38.20
N ASP A 268 -8.19 -4.51 37.76
CA ASP A 268 -8.40 -3.30 38.59
C ASP A 268 -9.85 -3.18 39.06
N VAL A 269 -10.83 -3.49 38.20
CA VAL A 269 -12.25 -3.52 38.57
C VAL A 269 -12.53 -4.60 39.62
N VAL A 270 -11.99 -5.80 39.45
CA VAL A 270 -12.15 -6.89 40.43
C VAL A 270 -11.54 -6.49 41.78
N THR A 271 -10.32 -5.96 41.79
CA THR A 271 -9.64 -5.45 42.99
C THR A 271 -10.46 -4.36 43.67
N ALA A 272 -10.99 -3.38 42.94
CA ALA A 272 -11.87 -2.36 43.49
C ALA A 272 -13.17 -2.96 44.10
N CYS A 273 -13.73 -4.02 43.52
CA CYS A 273 -14.89 -4.71 44.07
C CYS A 273 -14.56 -5.52 45.34
N LEU A 274 -13.32 -5.96 45.53
CA LEU A 274 -12.90 -6.61 46.78
C LEU A 274 -12.90 -5.62 47.94
N GLU A 275 -12.53 -4.35 47.70
CA GLU A 275 -12.55 -3.29 48.72
C GLU A 275 -13.96 -2.95 49.24
N THR A 276 -15.01 -3.20 48.47
CA THR A 276 -16.39 -2.81 48.84
C THR A 276 -17.12 -3.81 49.74
N CYS A 277 -16.48 -4.94 50.12
CA CYS A 277 -17.05 -6.03 50.91
C CYS A 277 -18.40 -6.56 50.38
N ARG A 278 -18.63 -6.50 49.07
CA ARG A 278 -19.86 -6.95 48.40
C ARG A 278 -19.57 -8.09 47.42
N PRO A 279 -19.90 -9.34 47.77
CA PRO A 279 -19.62 -10.50 46.92
C PRO A 279 -20.31 -10.49 45.56
N GLU A 280 -21.48 -9.83 45.46
CA GLU A 280 -22.22 -9.71 44.19
C GLU A 280 -21.51 -8.79 43.20
N ASP A 281 -20.90 -7.69 43.67
CA ASP A 281 -20.16 -6.76 42.81
C ASP A 281 -18.90 -7.45 42.24
N THR A 282 -18.22 -8.25 43.05
CA THR A 282 -17.10 -9.11 42.59
C THR A 282 -17.58 -10.17 41.60
N LEU A 283 -18.73 -10.80 41.85
CA LEU A 283 -19.29 -11.78 40.92
C LEU A 283 -19.59 -11.13 39.56
N ASP A 284 -20.18 -9.95 39.53
CA ASP A 284 -20.50 -9.24 38.29
C ASP A 284 -19.22 -8.85 37.53
N ALA A 285 -18.18 -8.37 38.22
CA ALA A 285 -16.87 -8.09 37.64
C ALA A 285 -16.21 -9.35 37.04
N LEU A 286 -16.28 -10.49 37.75
CA LEU A 286 -15.74 -11.77 37.25
C LEU A 286 -16.53 -12.32 36.06
N ARG A 287 -17.82 -11.99 35.95
CA ARG A 287 -18.67 -12.39 34.83
C ARG A 287 -18.52 -11.52 33.60
N ASP A 288 -17.80 -10.40 33.70
CA ASP A 288 -17.51 -9.55 32.56
C ASP A 288 -16.71 -10.35 31.51
N PRO A 289 -17.17 -10.43 30.25
CA PRO A 289 -16.44 -11.10 29.17
C PRO A 289 -15.00 -10.58 28.99
N VAL A 290 -14.73 -9.32 29.37
CA VAL A 290 -13.41 -8.69 29.31
C VAL A 290 -12.41 -9.37 30.25
N ALA A 291 -12.87 -9.95 31.37
CA ALA A 291 -12.01 -10.70 32.30
C ALA A 291 -11.49 -12.02 31.72
N ARG A 292 -12.04 -12.49 30.59
CA ARG A 292 -11.65 -13.72 29.87
C ARG A 292 -11.60 -14.98 30.76
N LEU A 293 -12.41 -15.00 31.82
CA LEU A 293 -12.51 -16.12 32.74
C LEU A 293 -13.40 -17.24 32.17
N PRO A 294 -13.18 -18.50 32.55
CA PRO A 294 -14.14 -19.58 32.33
C PRO A 294 -15.51 -19.24 32.95
N PRO A 295 -16.58 -19.98 32.60
CA PRO A 295 -17.91 -19.73 33.14
C PRO A 295 -17.91 -19.64 34.68
N VAL A 296 -18.27 -18.46 35.19
CA VAL A 296 -18.32 -18.15 36.62
C VAL A 296 -19.68 -18.53 37.17
N TYR A 297 -19.72 -19.27 38.29
CA TYR A 297 -20.95 -19.83 38.85
C TYR A 297 -21.59 -18.86 39.86
N PRO A 298 -22.82 -18.37 39.63
CA PRO A 298 -23.43 -17.33 40.48
C PRO A 298 -23.59 -17.72 41.95
N LEU A 299 -23.82 -19.01 42.22
CA LEU A 299 -24.00 -19.53 43.59
C LEU A 299 -22.70 -19.48 44.43
N ALA A 300 -21.56 -19.21 43.81
CA ALA A 300 -20.25 -19.16 44.47
C ALA A 300 -19.75 -17.73 44.70
N ALA A 301 -20.60 -16.69 44.61
CA ALA A 301 -20.23 -15.28 44.80
C ALA A 301 -19.38 -15.04 46.06
N CYS A 302 -19.87 -15.46 47.23
CA CYS A 302 -19.12 -15.32 48.50
C CYS A 302 -17.81 -16.10 48.50
N LEU A 303 -17.78 -17.29 47.89
CA LEU A 303 -16.55 -18.08 47.79
C LEU A 303 -15.51 -17.39 46.92
N TYR A 304 -15.92 -16.81 45.78
CA TYR A 304 -15.00 -16.06 44.92
C TYR A 304 -14.44 -14.84 45.64
N HIS A 305 -15.30 -14.05 46.29
CA HIS A 305 -14.90 -12.87 47.05
C HIS A 305 -13.90 -13.23 48.17
N ASP A 306 -14.26 -14.19 49.04
CA ASP A 306 -13.43 -14.60 50.19
C ASP A 306 -12.09 -15.22 49.76
N GLN A 307 -12.05 -15.95 48.63
CA GLN A 307 -10.80 -16.54 48.15
C GLN A 307 -9.90 -15.52 47.47
N LEU A 308 -10.45 -14.60 46.67
CA LEU A 308 -9.68 -13.57 45.98
C LEU A 308 -9.12 -12.54 46.97
N GLU A 309 -9.89 -12.14 47.98
CA GLU A 309 -9.43 -11.28 49.08
C GLU A 309 -8.22 -11.88 49.83
N ARG A 310 -8.17 -13.22 49.97
CA ARG A 310 -7.04 -13.93 50.60
C ARG A 310 -5.81 -14.04 49.70
N ILE A 311 -5.98 -13.91 48.39
CA ILE A 311 -4.90 -14.05 47.40
C ILE A 311 -4.21 -12.71 47.16
N GLU A 312 -4.91 -11.58 47.27
CA GLU A 312 -4.30 -10.25 47.27
C GLU A 312 -3.26 -10.17 48.40
N PRO A 313 -1.96 -10.21 48.10
CA PRO A 313 -0.97 -9.89 49.10
C PRO A 313 -1.09 -8.39 49.31
N VAL A 314 -1.34 -7.98 50.56
CA VAL A 314 -1.09 -6.63 51.05
C VAL A 314 0.24 -6.14 50.48
N LEU A 315 0.20 -5.27 49.45
CA LEU A 315 1.34 -4.53 48.91
C LEU A 315 1.60 -3.29 49.77
#